data_AF-A0A928DTM8-F1
#
_entry.id   AF-A0A928DTM8-F1
#
_cell.length_a   1.000
_cell.length_b   1.000
_cell.length_c   1.000
_cell.angle_alpha   90.00
_cell.angle_beta   90.00
_cell.angle_gamma   90.00
#
_symmetry.space_group_name_H-M   'P 1'
#
loop_
_entity.id
_entity.type
_entity.pdbx_description
1 polymer ?
#
loop_
_entity_poly.entity_id
_entity_poly.type
_entity_poly.pdbx_seq_one_letter_code
_entity_poly.pdbx_strand_id
1 'polypeptide(L)'
;YALNDRLFHWQSQSTTSANSATGKRYLNGKSTVLLFVRENKKTHGQSTPYTFLGPAEYVRHRGSKPISIEWSLLFPMPARLVRKTRRLDAA
;
A
#
# COMPACT_ATOMS: atom_id res chain seq x y z
N TYR A 1 0.23 -2.20 -4.55
CA TYR A 1 -0.73 -2.27 -5.67
C TYR A 1 -2.04 -2.86 -5.15
N ALA A 2 -3.15 -2.64 -5.86
CA ALA A 2 -4.46 -3.21 -5.51
C ALA A 2 -4.51 -4.70 -5.83
N LEU A 3 -4.98 -5.53 -4.91
CA LEU A 3 -5.24 -6.96 -5.11
C LEU A 3 -6.69 -7.19 -5.56
N ASN A 4 -7.63 -6.47 -4.96
CA ASN A 4 -9.02 -6.35 -5.40
C ASN A 4 -9.53 -4.95 -5.02
N ASP A 5 -10.84 -4.72 -5.00
CA ASP A 5 -11.43 -3.42 -4.67
C ASP A 5 -11.24 -3.00 -3.20
N ARG A 6 -10.92 -3.92 -2.29
CA ARG A 6 -10.71 -3.64 -0.86
C ARG A 6 -9.31 -3.97 -0.35
N LEU A 7 -8.61 -4.92 -0.96
CA LEU A 7 -7.28 -5.36 -0.53
C LEU A 7 -6.19 -4.62 -1.30
N PHE A 8 -5.23 -4.08 -0.56
CA PHE A 8 -4.09 -3.36 -1.10
C PHE A 8 -2.78 -3.94 -0.56
N HIS A 9 -1.90 -4.37 -1.46
CA HIS A 9 -0.55 -4.77 -1.14
C HIS A 9 0.38 -3.55 -1.04
N TRP A 10 1.12 -3.44 0.05
CA TRP A 10 2.16 -2.43 0.24
C TRP A 10 3.45 -3.09 0.75
N GLN A 11 4.60 -2.58 0.31
CA GLN A 11 5.90 -3.09 0.72
C GLN A 11 6.71 -1.97 1.39
N SER A 12 7.36 -2.30 2.50
CA SER A 12 8.24 -1.37 3.21
C SER A 12 9.52 -1.06 2.43
N GLN A 13 10.30 -0.10 2.92
CA GLN A 13 11.67 0.09 2.46
C GLN A 13 12.49 -1.19 2.67
N SER A 14 13.46 -1.43 1.78
CA SER A 14 14.22 -2.69 1.67
C SER A 14 14.89 -3.15 2.98
N THR A 15 15.34 -2.21 3.82
CA THR A 15 16.05 -2.50 5.07
C THR A 15 15.13 -2.59 6.30
N THR A 16 13.86 -2.23 6.18
CA THR A 16 12.91 -2.20 7.31
C THR A 16 12.55 -3.62 7.71
N SER A 17 13.15 -4.14 8.79
CA SER A 17 12.85 -5.47 9.36
C SER A 17 11.54 -5.49 10.16
N ALA A 18 10.85 -6.63 10.21
CA ALA A 18 9.67 -6.82 11.07
C ALA A 18 9.96 -6.53 12.55
N ASN A 19 11.20 -6.78 12.99
CA ASN A 19 11.65 -6.56 14.37
C ASN A 19 12.17 -5.14 14.62
N SER A 20 12.40 -4.33 13.58
CA SER A 20 12.82 -2.94 13.73
C SER A 20 11.72 -2.09 14.37
N ALA A 21 12.07 -0.95 14.96
CA ALA A 21 11.09 -0.01 15.51
C ALA A 21 10.04 0.40 14.46
N THR A 22 10.49 0.68 13.23
CA THR A 22 9.61 1.03 12.10
C THR A 22 8.70 -0.14 11.71
N GLY A 23 9.24 -1.37 11.61
CA GLY A 23 8.45 -2.57 11.31
C GLY A 23 7.39 -2.83 12.37
N LYS A 24 7.78 -2.81 13.65
CA LYS A 24 6.84 -2.96 14.78
C LYS A 24 5.74 -1.91 14.76
N ARG A 25 6.02 -0.67 14.35
CA ARG A 25 5.00 0.38 14.21
C ARG A 25 3.94 0.04 13.15
N TYR A 26 4.34 -0.58 12.04
CA TYR A 26 3.38 -1.03 11.02
C TYR A 26 2.55 -2.23 11.49
N LEU A 27 3.16 -3.12 12.28
CA LEU A 27 2.57 -4.43 12.60
C LEU A 27 1.82 -4.49 13.94
N ASN A 28 2.02 -3.53 14.84
CA ASN A 28 1.44 -3.57 16.19
C ASN A 28 -0.07 -3.24 16.26
N GLY A 29 -0.69 -2.84 15.16
CA GLY A 29 -2.12 -2.49 15.10
C GLY A 29 -2.54 -1.22 15.83
N LYS A 30 -1.59 -0.40 16.34
CA LYS A 30 -1.89 0.83 17.10
C LYS A 30 -1.99 2.08 16.22
N SER A 31 -1.55 2.00 14.98
CA SER A 31 -1.52 3.14 14.06
C SER A 31 -2.84 3.25 13.30
N THR A 32 -3.37 4.46 13.16
CA THR A 32 -4.40 4.76 12.14
C THR A 32 -3.73 4.80 10.77
N VAL A 33 -4.07 3.86 9.89
CA VAL A 33 -3.46 3.75 8.56
C VAL A 33 -4.34 4.44 7.54
N LEU A 34 -3.77 5.40 6.81
CA LEU A 34 -4.42 6.15 5.74
C LEU A 34 -3.65 5.92 4.43
N LEU A 35 -4.32 5.43 3.39
CA LEU A 35 -3.67 5.06 2.13
C LEU A 35 -3.76 6.17 1.08
N PHE A 36 -2.58 6.59 0.60
CA PHE A 36 -2.42 7.55 -0.49
C PHE A 36 -1.63 6.88 -1.63
N VAL A 37 -2.18 6.91 -2.84
CA VAL A 37 -1.58 6.25 -4.01
C VAL A 37 -1.41 7.21 -5.18
N ARG A 38 -0.41 6.95 -6.01
CA ARG A 38 -0.24 7.58 -7.32
C ARG A 38 0.33 6.56 -8.28
N GLU A 39 -0.09 6.64 -9.54
CA GLU A 39 0.32 5.70 -10.60
C GLU A 39 1.76 5.98 -11.03
N ASN A 40 2.05 7.24 -11.31
CA ASN A 40 3.37 7.70 -11.71
C ASN A 40 3.93 8.66 -10.65
N LYS A 41 5.25 8.87 -10.65
CA LYS A 41 5.83 9.95 -9.83
C LYS A 41 5.66 11.32 -10.52
N LYS A 42 5.75 11.31 -11.85
CA LYS A 42 5.62 12.47 -12.72
C LYS A 42 4.84 12.13 -13.99
N THR A 43 4.14 13.10 -14.54
CA THR A 43 3.47 13.04 -15.85
C THR A 43 3.76 14.36 -16.56
N HIS A 44 4.26 14.30 -17.80
CA HIS A 44 4.71 15.48 -18.56
C HIS A 44 5.67 16.40 -17.78
N GLY A 45 6.64 15.81 -17.09
CA GLY A 45 7.64 16.55 -16.29
C GLY A 45 7.13 17.07 -14.94
N GLN A 46 5.81 17.07 -14.70
CA GLN A 46 5.19 17.57 -13.47
C GLN A 46 4.90 16.46 -12.47
N SER A 47 5.04 16.76 -11.17
CA SER A 47 4.68 15.84 -10.09
C SER A 47 3.18 15.54 -10.10
N THR A 48 2.81 14.27 -10.09
CA THR A 48 1.40 13.89 -10.04
C THR A 48 0.88 13.90 -8.61
N PRO A 49 -0.38 14.35 -8.39
CA PRO A 49 -0.99 14.33 -7.07
C PRO A 49 -1.21 12.90 -6.57
N TYR A 50 -1.25 12.75 -5.25
CA TYR A 50 -1.72 11.52 -4.63
C TYR A 50 -3.25 11.49 -4.60
N THR A 51 -3.82 10.31 -4.75
CA THR A 51 -5.23 10.01 -4.51
C THR A 51 -5.37 9.36 -3.15
N PHE A 52 -6.26 9.89 -2.31
CA PHE A 52 -6.61 9.28 -1.03
C PHE A 52 -7.61 8.14 -1.26
N LEU A 53 -7.27 6.93 -0.78
CA LEU A 53 -8.13 5.74 -0.88
C LEU A 53 -9.01 5.53 0.36
N GLY A 54 -8.68 6.18 1.48
CA GLY A 54 -9.37 5.98 2.75
C GLY A 54 -8.51 5.35 3.83
N PRO A 55 -9.10 5.14 5.03
CA PRO A 55 -8.49 4.38 6.09
C PRO A 55 -8.41 2.88 5.75
N ALA A 56 -7.42 2.21 6.31
CA ALA A 56 -7.19 0.79 6.08
C ALA A 56 -6.81 0.04 7.37
N GLU A 57 -7.09 -1.24 7.39
CA GLU A 57 -6.83 -2.15 8.51
C GLU A 57 -5.80 -3.21 8.11
N TYR A 58 -4.97 -3.61 9.07
CA TYR A 58 -3.97 -4.64 8.85
C TYR A 58 -4.64 -6.00 8.64
N VAL A 59 -4.23 -6.74 7.60
CA VAL A 59 -4.70 -8.11 7.34
C VAL A 59 -3.60 -9.12 7.67
N ARG A 60 -2.47 -9.01 6.99
CA ARG A 60 -1.32 -9.92 7.17
C ARG A 60 -0.04 -9.30 6.64
N HIS A 61 1.10 -9.84 7.05
CA HIS A 61 2.40 -9.55 6.45
C HIS A 61 3.20 -10.81 6.15
N ARG A 62 4.18 -10.67 5.25
CA ARG A 62 5.20 -11.67 4.94
C ARG A 62 6.55 -10.99 4.75
N GLY A 63 7.63 -11.74 4.97
CA GLY A 63 8.99 -11.23 4.84
C GLY A 63 9.38 -10.28 5.97
N SER A 64 10.64 -9.85 5.95
CA SER A 64 11.19 -8.96 6.95
C SER A 64 12.01 -7.87 6.31
N LYS A 65 12.83 -8.11 5.27
CA LYS A 65 13.62 -7.05 4.60
C LYS A 65 13.45 -7.14 3.08
N PRO A 66 12.40 -6.53 2.49
CA PRO A 66 11.35 -5.73 3.13
C PRO A 66 10.20 -6.55 3.72
N ILE A 67 9.32 -5.89 4.48
CA ILE A 67 8.02 -6.41 4.91
C ILE A 67 7.02 -6.16 3.78
N SER A 68 6.30 -7.19 3.37
CA SER A 68 5.14 -7.09 2.50
C SER A 68 3.87 -7.17 3.34
N ILE A 69 3.02 -6.14 3.31
CA ILE A 69 1.79 -6.03 4.11
C ILE A 69 0.58 -5.96 3.20
N GLU A 70 -0.48 -6.66 3.56
CA GLU A 70 -1.80 -6.53 2.96
C GLU A 70 -2.70 -5.73 3.90
N TRP A 71 -3.29 -4.68 3.33
CA TRP A 71 -4.20 -3.76 4.01
C TRP A 71 -5.61 -3.93 3.44
N SER A 72 -6.62 -3.95 4.30
CA SER A 72 -8.05 -3.93 3.92
C SER A 72 -8.58 -2.51 4.05
N LEU A 73 -9.03 -1.92 2.94
CA LEU A 73 -9.66 -0.61 2.92
C LEU A 73 -11.06 -0.68 3.54
N LEU A 74 -11.38 0.29 4.40
CA LEU A 74 -12.70 0.40 5.01
C LEU A 74 -13.79 0.63 3.95
N PHE A 75 -13.48 1.42 2.94
CA PHE A 75 -14.34 1.71 1.79
C PHE A 75 -13.74 1.12 0.51
N PRO A 76 -14.57 0.57 -0.41
CA PRO A 76 -14.07 0.03 -1.65
C PRO A 76 -13.42 1.12 -2.50
N MET A 77 -12.33 0.76 -3.18
CA MET A 77 -11.65 1.67 -4.10
C MET A 77 -12.59 2.11 -5.21
N PRO A 78 -12.55 3.40 -5.62
CA PRO A 78 -13.22 3.85 -6.82
C PRO A 78 -12.84 2.98 -8.02
N ALA A 79 -13.82 2.51 -8.79
CA ALA A 79 -13.62 1.55 -9.89
C ALA A 79 -12.54 1.99 -10.91
N ARG A 80 -12.38 3.31 -11.11
CA ARG A 80 -11.34 3.90 -11.97
C ARG A 80 -9.91 3.54 -11.53
N LEU A 81 -9.69 3.31 -10.23
CA LEU A 81 -8.38 2.98 -9.65
C LEU A 81 -8.12 1.47 -9.64
N VAL A 82 -9.17 0.66 -9.46
CA VAL A 82 -9.07 -0.80 -9.47
C VAL A 82 -8.55 -1.32 -10.81
N ARG A 83 -9.10 -0.82 -11.93
CA ARG A 83 -8.68 -1.26 -13.29
C ARG A 83 -7.25 -0.88 -13.65
N LYS A 84 -6.74 0.25 -13.14
CA LYS A 84 -5.40 0.75 -13.48
C LYS A 84 -4.26 0.03 -12.77
N THR A 85 -4.53 -0.56 -11.60
CA THR A 85 -3.46 -1.10 -10.74
C THR A 85 -3.12 -2.58 -11.04
N ARG A 86 -3.78 -3.19 -12.03
CA ARG A 86 -3.54 -4.57 -12.48
C ARG A 86 -2.44 -4.61 -13.54
N ARG A 87 -1.21 -4.20 -13.20
CA ARG A 87 -0.02 -4.41 -14.03
C ARG A 87 1.24 -4.38 -13.17
N LEU A 88 1.54 -5.45 -12.44
CA LEU A 88 2.90 -5.79 -11.99
C LEU A 88 2.91 -7.27 -11.52
N ASP A 89 2.63 -8.19 -12.46
CA ASP A 89 2.95 -9.62 -12.35
C ASP A 89 3.41 -10.07 -13.75
N ALA A 90 4.65 -9.72 -14.12
CA ALA A 90 5.45 -10.36 -15.18
C ALA A 90 6.71 -9.51 -15.45
N ALA A 91 7.83 -9.93 -14.86
CA ALA A 91 9.19 -9.91 -15.43
C ALA A 91 10.11 -10.66 -14.47
#